data_AF-A0A183C277-F1
#
_entry.id   AF-A0A183C277-F1
#
_cell.length_a   1.000
_cell.length_b   1.000
_cell.length_c   1.000
_cell.angle_alpha   90.00
_cell.angle_beta   90.00
_cell.angle_gamma   90.00
#
_symmetry.space_group_name_H-M   'P 1'
#
loop_
_entity.id
_entity.type
_entity.pdbx_description
1 polymer ?
#
loop_
_entity_poly.entity_id
_entity_poly.type
_entity_poly.pdbx_seq_one_letter_code
_entity_poly.pdbx_strand_id
1 'polypeptide(L)'
;MHRSLQNSKRSDSATPKDHLPLDVHFFFQPSSASPSTSTSLASNCPNGTLGVITVRCESSLVTKPLARLSRQCPDGTCDGCLYHVLVESAHGCPLCRPEDFREIRGECTFSIKISIGSQSSGSKQ
;
A
#
# COMPACT_ATOMS: atom_id res chain seq x y z
N MET A 1 -51.63 -22.19 -5.54
CA MET A 1 -51.27 -21.33 -6.68
C MET A 1 -50.59 -20.06 -6.17
N HIS A 2 -49.27 -19.99 -6.40
CA HIS A 2 -48.38 -18.82 -6.38
C HIS A 2 -48.43 -17.81 -5.21
N ARG A 3 -47.50 -17.96 -4.24
CA ARG A 3 -46.90 -16.80 -3.56
C ARG A 3 -45.74 -16.29 -4.41
N SER A 4 -45.91 -15.11 -5.01
CA SER A 4 -44.85 -14.39 -5.73
C SER A 4 -43.69 -14.06 -4.80
N LEU A 5 -42.50 -14.54 -5.13
CA LEU A 5 -41.24 -14.05 -4.61
C LEU A 5 -40.95 -12.70 -5.29
N GLN A 6 -41.16 -11.60 -4.59
CA GLN A 6 -40.64 -10.31 -5.03
C GLN A 6 -39.13 -10.30 -4.75
N ASN A 7 -38.35 -10.60 -5.80
CA ASN A 7 -36.90 -10.41 -5.78
C ASN A 7 -36.59 -8.91 -5.70
N SER A 8 -36.33 -8.42 -4.49
CA SER A 8 -35.76 -7.09 -4.28
C SER A 8 -34.31 -7.13 -4.77
N LYS A 9 -34.11 -6.69 -6.01
CA LYS A 9 -32.79 -6.50 -6.61
C LYS A 9 -32.12 -5.33 -5.90
N ARG A 10 -31.45 -5.61 -4.77
CA ARG A 10 -30.67 -4.62 -4.02
C ARG A 10 -29.48 -4.24 -4.91
N SER A 11 -29.54 -3.04 -5.47
CA SER A 11 -28.42 -2.41 -6.14
C SER A 11 -27.33 -2.17 -5.11
N ASP A 12 -26.38 -3.10 -5.02
CA ASP A 12 -25.23 -2.98 -4.13
C ASP A 12 -24.21 -2.02 -4.77
N SER A 13 -24.50 -0.72 -4.65
CA SER A 13 -23.51 0.32 -4.85
C SER A 13 -22.66 0.38 -3.58
N ALA A 14 -21.79 -0.60 -3.40
CA ALA A 14 -20.79 -0.55 -2.37
C ALA A 14 -19.87 0.64 -2.66
N THR A 15 -19.94 1.69 -1.84
CA THR A 15 -18.84 2.63 -1.68
C THR A 15 -18.03 2.17 -0.47
N PRO A 16 -16.88 1.48 -0.64
CA PRO A 16 -16.04 1.11 0.48
C PRO A 16 -15.19 2.33 0.83
N LYS A 17 -15.57 3.06 1.89
CA LYS A 17 -14.78 4.16 2.48
C LYS A 17 -14.16 3.77 3.82
N ASP A 18 -13.82 2.48 4.01
CA ASP A 18 -13.23 1.95 5.24
C ASP A 18 -11.99 1.07 5.02
N HIS A 19 -11.39 1.11 3.83
CA HIS A 19 -10.06 0.54 3.62
C HIS A 19 -9.03 1.66 3.65
N LEU A 20 -8.13 1.63 4.63
CA LEU A 20 -6.97 2.52 4.67
C LEU A 20 -6.23 2.38 3.31
N PRO A 21 -5.87 3.50 2.65
CA PRO A 21 -5.20 3.44 1.36
C PRO A 21 -3.89 2.65 1.48
N LEU A 22 -3.63 1.80 0.49
CA LEU A 22 -2.40 1.04 0.44
C LEU A 22 -1.25 1.96 0.05
N ASP A 23 -0.28 2.07 0.96
CA ASP A 23 0.90 2.90 0.83
C ASP A 23 2.17 2.05 0.84
N VAL A 24 3.10 2.37 -0.04
CA VAL A 24 4.45 1.81 -0.08
C VAL A 24 5.44 2.93 0.19
N HIS A 25 6.36 2.73 1.15
CA HIS A 25 7.31 3.76 1.55
C HIS A 25 8.73 3.40 1.08
N PHE A 26 9.35 4.32 0.33
CA PHE A 26 10.75 4.25 -0.08
C PHE A 26 11.56 5.23 0.76
N PHE A 27 12.55 4.70 1.50
CA PHE A 27 13.42 5.48 2.36
C PHE A 27 14.77 5.71 1.69
N PHE A 28 15.18 6.97 1.59
CA PHE A 28 16.43 7.42 0.99
C PHE A 28 17.28 8.09 2.04
N GLN A 29 18.28 7.37 2.53
CA GLN A 29 19.25 7.89 3.49
C GLN A 29 20.59 8.13 2.79
N PRO A 30 21.27 9.26 3.05
CA PRO A 30 22.62 9.50 2.54
C PRO A 30 23.57 8.46 3.14
N SER A 31 24.47 7.95 2.32
CA SER A 31 25.63 7.24 2.83
C SER A 31 26.54 8.25 3.53
N SER A 32 27.19 7.83 4.61
CA SER A 32 28.11 8.66 5.43
C SER A 32 29.29 9.29 4.67
N ALA A 33 29.40 9.08 3.35
CA ALA A 33 30.40 9.65 2.45
C ALA A 33 29.88 10.81 1.58
N SER A 34 28.58 11.16 1.65
CA SER A 34 28.05 12.36 1.00
C SER A 34 27.72 13.39 2.07
N PRO A 35 28.68 14.25 2.49
CA PRO A 35 28.30 15.47 3.16
C PRO A 35 27.36 16.18 2.18
N SER A 36 26.15 16.52 2.61
CA SER A 36 25.34 17.47 1.88
C SER A 36 26.25 18.65 1.53
N THR A 37 26.51 18.88 0.26
CA THR A 37 27.50 19.85 -0.25
C THR A 37 27.19 21.30 0.16
N SER A 38 26.14 21.51 0.94
CA SER A 38 25.89 22.70 1.72
C SER A 38 26.43 22.52 3.15
N THR A 39 27.60 23.12 3.43
CA THR A 39 28.17 23.30 4.77
C THR A 39 27.17 23.92 5.77
N SER A 40 26.11 24.58 5.29
CA SER A 40 24.99 25.11 6.08
C SER A 40 23.97 24.06 6.57
N LEU A 41 23.69 22.98 5.83
CA LEU A 41 22.74 21.93 6.28
C LEU A 41 23.37 20.91 7.22
N ALA A 42 24.67 20.64 7.10
CA ALA A 42 25.39 19.71 7.99
C ALA A 42 25.32 20.15 9.47
N SER A 43 25.22 21.45 9.73
CA SER A 43 25.04 22.00 11.09
C SER A 43 23.63 21.82 11.67
N ASN A 44 22.60 21.74 10.81
CA ASN A 44 21.19 21.62 11.22
C ASN A 44 20.72 20.16 11.27
N CYS A 45 21.29 19.30 10.42
CA CYS A 45 20.93 17.89 10.33
C CYS A 45 22.15 17.01 10.65
N PRO A 46 22.41 16.67 11.93
CA PRO A 46 23.63 15.95 12.34
C PRO A 46 23.73 14.54 11.74
N ASN A 47 22.59 13.95 11.36
CA ASN A 47 22.50 12.64 10.72
C ASN A 47 22.32 12.73 9.20
N GLY A 48 22.52 13.91 8.61
CA GLY A 48 22.19 14.18 7.21
C GLY A 48 20.68 14.29 6.97
N THR A 49 20.29 14.42 5.70
CA THR A 49 18.90 14.58 5.28
C THR A 49 18.28 13.24 4.89
N LEU A 50 17.09 12.92 5.38
CA LEU A 50 16.32 11.72 5.01
C LEU A 50 15.21 12.08 4.03
N GLY A 51 15.04 11.28 2.98
CA GLY A 51 13.91 11.37 2.06
C GLY A 51 12.97 10.18 2.20
N VAL A 52 11.67 10.43 2.18
CA VAL A 52 10.62 9.41 2.16
C VAL A 52 9.68 9.67 1.00
N ILE A 53 9.61 8.74 0.06
CA ILE A 53 8.60 8.73 -1.00
C ILE A 53 7.54 7.72 -0.62
N THR A 54 6.33 8.21 -0.35
CA THR A 54 5.15 7.37 -0.12
C THR A 54 4.40 7.23 -1.43
N VAL A 55 4.36 6.03 -1.99
CA VAL A 55 3.54 5.72 -3.16
C VAL A 55 2.20 5.18 -2.70
N ARG A 56 1.12 5.89 -3.03
CA ARG A 56 -0.25 5.50 -2.72
C ARG A 56 -0.92 4.89 -3.94
N CYS A 57 -1.58 3.76 -3.74
CA CYS A 57 -2.42 3.16 -4.78
C CYS A 57 -3.57 4.09 -5.16
N GLU A 58 -3.60 4.50 -6.43
CA GLU A 58 -4.71 5.21 -7.04
C GLU A 58 -4.99 4.61 -8.42
N SER A 59 -5.99 3.73 -8.50
CA SER A 59 -6.28 2.93 -9.70
C SER A 59 -6.77 3.78 -10.88
N SER A 60 -7.24 5.01 -10.63
CA SER A 60 -7.62 5.94 -11.70
C SER A 60 -6.43 6.60 -12.41
N LEU A 61 -5.23 6.61 -11.80
CA LEU A 61 -4.02 7.25 -12.32
C LEU A 61 -3.11 6.26 -13.06
N VAL A 62 -3.61 5.69 -14.17
CA VAL A 62 -2.90 4.65 -14.94
C VAL A 62 -1.79 5.22 -15.83
N THR A 63 -1.98 6.42 -16.40
CA THR A 63 -1.07 6.96 -17.42
C THR A 63 0.04 7.82 -16.83
N LYS A 64 -0.23 8.54 -15.74
CA LYS A 64 0.73 9.48 -15.15
C LYS A 64 0.56 9.53 -13.63
N PRO A 65 1.64 9.33 -12.85
CA PRO A 65 1.60 9.49 -11.41
C PRO A 65 1.45 10.97 -11.02
N LEU A 66 0.80 11.23 -9.89
CA LEU A 66 0.61 12.56 -9.32
C LEU A 66 1.40 12.70 -8.02
N ALA A 67 2.39 13.60 -8.01
CA ALA A 67 3.11 13.95 -6.78
C ALA A 67 2.38 15.06 -6.02
N ARG A 68 2.25 14.90 -4.70
CA ARG A 68 1.68 15.86 -3.76
C ARG A 68 2.59 16.04 -2.55
N LEU A 69 2.58 17.25 -2.01
CA LEU A 69 3.25 17.61 -0.77
C LEU A 69 2.19 17.94 0.29
N SER A 70 2.56 17.81 1.56
CA SER A 70 1.65 18.20 2.65
C SER A 70 1.37 19.70 2.59
N ARG A 71 0.13 20.11 2.88
CA ARG A 71 -0.19 21.53 3.01
C ARG A 71 0.55 22.20 4.17
N GLN A 72 0.94 21.42 5.18
CA GLN A 72 1.69 21.92 6.34
C GLN A 72 3.17 22.15 6.00
N CYS A 73 3.72 21.35 5.08
CA CYS A 73 5.10 21.45 4.62
C CYS A 73 5.09 21.54 3.07
N PRO A 74 4.78 22.72 2.49
CA PRO A 74 4.62 22.88 1.04
C PRO A 74 5.91 22.65 0.26
N ASP A 75 7.07 22.79 0.92
CA ASP A 75 8.39 22.48 0.35
C ASP A 75 8.78 21.01 0.51
N GLY A 76 7.86 20.17 1.02
CA GLY A 76 8.08 18.75 1.27
C GLY A 76 8.85 18.46 2.56
N THR A 77 9.30 19.48 3.27
CA THR A 77 9.97 19.36 4.57
C THR A 77 9.52 20.49 5.49
N CYS A 78 9.48 20.22 6.80
CA CYS A 78 9.19 21.23 7.82
C CYS A 78 10.42 21.62 8.63
N ASP A 79 11.45 20.78 8.69
CA ASP A 79 12.67 20.96 9.48
C ASP A 79 13.95 21.05 8.61
N GLY A 80 13.83 20.81 7.30
CA GLY A 80 14.97 20.78 6.38
C GLY A 80 15.78 19.48 6.43
N CYS A 81 15.43 18.55 7.33
CA CYS A 81 16.12 17.28 7.51
C CYS A 81 15.31 16.11 6.97
N LEU A 82 13.99 16.11 7.12
CA LEU A 82 13.10 15.05 6.67
C LEU A 82 12.20 15.54 5.54
N TYR A 83 12.33 14.93 4.38
CA TYR A 83 11.54 15.24 3.19
C TYR A 83 10.49 14.15 2.96
N HIS A 84 9.23 14.54 2.79
CA HIS A 84 8.11 13.67 2.47
C HIS A 84 7.43 14.07 1.17
N VAL A 85 7.29 13.10 0.26
CA VAL A 85 6.53 13.24 -0.97
C VAL A 85 5.52 12.11 -1.08
N LEU A 86 4.25 12.45 -1.34
CA LEU A 86 3.21 11.47 -1.66
C LEU A 86 3.10 11.36 -3.19
N VAL A 87 3.15 10.16 -3.73
CA VAL A 87 2.98 9.88 -5.15
C VAL A 87 1.76 8.98 -5.32
N GLU A 88 0.70 9.49 -5.91
CA GLU A 88 -0.49 8.72 -6.25
C GLU A 88 -0.30 8.09 -7.65
N SER A 89 -0.46 6.78 -7.75
CA SER A 89 -0.23 6.05 -9.01
C SER A 89 -0.93 4.69 -9.01
N ALA A 90 -1.39 4.25 -10.18
CA ALA A 90 -1.88 2.88 -10.35
C ALA A 90 -0.76 1.84 -10.13
N HIS A 91 0.50 2.23 -10.32
CA HIS A 91 1.66 1.36 -10.04
C HIS A 91 1.91 1.12 -8.55
N GLY A 92 1.30 1.93 -7.66
CA GLY A 92 1.30 1.69 -6.22
C GLY A 92 0.30 0.60 -5.79
N CYS A 93 -0.57 0.16 -6.69
CA CYS A 93 -1.59 -0.83 -6.38
C CYS A 93 -1.02 -2.26 -6.39
N PRO A 94 -1.54 -3.15 -5.54
CA PRO A 94 -1.08 -4.53 -5.52
C PRO A 94 -1.53 -5.23 -6.80
N LEU A 95 -0.60 -5.92 -7.46
CA LEU A 95 -0.92 -6.80 -8.57
C LEU A 95 -1.17 -8.20 -8.01
N CYS A 96 -2.44 -8.56 -7.78
CA CYS A 96 -2.79 -9.90 -7.33
C CYS A 96 -2.83 -10.87 -8.52
N ARG A 97 -2.05 -11.95 -8.45
CA ARG A 97 -2.15 -13.11 -9.34
C ARG A 97 -3.02 -14.19 -8.69
N PRO A 98 -3.57 -15.16 -9.45
CA PRO A 98 -4.33 -16.27 -8.90
C PRO A 98 -3.58 -17.01 -7.77
N GLU A 99 -2.25 -17.08 -7.85
CA GLU A 99 -1.38 -17.72 -6.86
C GLU A 99 -1.27 -16.95 -5.53
N ASP A 100 -1.61 -15.65 -5.50
CA ASP A 100 -1.56 -14.82 -4.29
C ASP A 100 -2.80 -15.05 -3.40
N PHE A 101 -3.85 -15.67 -3.95
CA PHE A 101 -5.06 -16.00 -3.21
C PHE A 101 -4.91 -17.33 -2.48
N ARG A 102 -5.16 -17.31 -1.16
CA ARG A 102 -5.27 -18.53 -0.35
C ARG A 102 -6.72 -18.72 0.07
N GLU A 103 -7.33 -19.81 -0.38
CA GLU A 103 -8.66 -20.20 0.07
C GLU A 103 -8.57 -20.63 1.54
N ILE A 104 -9.27 -19.91 2.42
CA ILE A 104 -9.42 -20.32 3.82
C ILE A 104 -10.68 -21.17 3.91
N ARG A 105 -10.52 -22.46 4.19
CA ARG A 105 -11.65 -23.38 4.41
C ARG A 105 -12.03 -23.39 5.88
N GLY A 106 -13.21 -22.88 6.20
CA GLY A 106 -13.82 -22.99 7.52
C GLY A 106 -14.49 -24.35 7.69
N GLU A 107 -13.71 -25.41 7.93
CA GLU A 107 -14.26 -26.69 8.37
C GLU A 107 -14.16 -26.84 9.89
N CYS A 108 -15.26 -27.25 10.53
CA CYS A 108 -15.23 -27.68 11.93
C CYS A 108 -14.74 -29.12 12.00
N THR A 109 -13.42 -29.31 12.10
CA THR A 109 -12.83 -30.60 12.45
C THR A 109 -12.91 -30.80 13.96
N PHE A 110 -13.37 -31.98 14.40
CA PHE A 110 -13.66 -32.31 15.82
C PHE A 110 -12.41 -32.45 16.71
N SER A 111 -11.33 -31.76 16.37
CA SER A 111 -10.09 -31.63 17.15
C SER A 111 -9.35 -30.40 16.65
N ILE A 112 -9.13 -29.41 17.51
CA ILE A 112 -8.45 -28.16 17.16
C ILE A 112 -7.00 -28.46 16.73
N LYS A 113 -6.73 -28.39 15.42
CA LYS A 113 -5.38 -28.24 14.84
C LYS A 113 -5.43 -27.25 13.68
N ILE A 114 -4.88 -26.06 13.91
CA ILE A 114 -4.72 -25.04 12.87
C ILE A 114 -3.62 -25.51 11.91
N SER A 115 -4.02 -25.90 10.69
CA SER A 115 -3.09 -26.33 9.65
C SER A 115 -3.02 -25.25 8.57
N ILE A 116 -1.90 -24.54 8.47
CA ILE A 116 -1.63 -23.65 7.34
C ILE A 116 -1.14 -24.55 6.19
N GLY A 117 -2.06 -24.98 5.32
CA GLY A 117 -1.75 -25.90 4.23
C GLY A 117 -0.84 -25.25 3.16
N SER A 118 0.32 -25.86 2.92
CA SER A 118 1.06 -25.77 1.66
C SER A 118 0.86 -27.10 0.95
N GLN A 119 0.13 -27.12 -0.18
CA GLN A 119 0.11 -28.29 -1.05
C GLN A 119 1.13 -28.08 -2.17
N SER A 120 2.23 -28.82 -2.11
CA SER A 120 3.04 -29.13 -3.28
C SER A 120 2.25 -30.12 -4.14
N SER A 121 1.94 -29.71 -5.37
CA SER A 121 1.29 -30.54 -6.38
C SER A 121 2.18 -31.75 -6.72
N GLY A 122 1.81 -32.91 -6.16
CA GLY A 122 2.31 -34.22 -6.57
C GLY A 122 1.44 -34.79 -7.69
N SER A 123 2.10 -35.08 -8.80
CA SER A 123 1.71 -35.87 -9.97
C SER A 123 0.58 -36.90 -9.80
N LYS A 124 -0.31 -36.96 -10.80
CA LYS A 124 -0.99 -38.20 -11.17
C LYS A 124 -1.26 -38.26 -12.69
N GLN A 125 -0.54 -39.21 -13.29
CA GLN A 125 -0.81 -40.03 -14.49
C GLN A 125 -1.02 -39.34 -15.83
#